data_AF-A0A147K1N2-F1
#
_entry.id   AF-A0A147K1N2-F1
#
_cell.length_a   1.000
_cell.length_b   1.000
_cell.length_c   1.000
_cell.angle_alpha   90.00
_cell.angle_beta   90.00
_cell.angle_gamma   90.00
#
_symmetry.space_group_name_H-M   'P 1'
#
loop_
_entity.id
_entity.type
_entity.pdbx_description
1 polymer ?
#
loop_
_entity_poly.entity_id
_entity_poly.type
_entity_poly.pdbx_seq_one_letter_code
_entity_poly.pdbx_strand_id
1 'polypeptide(L)'
;MESTVDLIIFALLISVAVSIPLALSHDNAEIITERYAASFARNTLVALLNTPAEQFGGFSYRFFFNSPEFRVPFIESFTRRKLDHKTIAQLLAEDALLNLRLTIDNSKIGPIWSGQEMDEKLRIFLKSLLDNLVGGRFGYRLRAKATPVEVPFVCLDFDLVVENLYPARAKLCSETLLLSLPAAENELTALLGSPSVAGSPWPPVADPIIEISLELWSR
;
A
#
# COMPACT_ATOMS: atom_id res chain seq x y z
N MET A 1 -33.26 -41.51 49.42
CA MET A 1 -33.03 -40.05 49.23
C MET A 1 -31.73 -39.76 48.45
N GLU A 2 -31.17 -40.73 47.72
CA GLU A 2 -29.89 -40.54 46.98
C GLU A 2 -30.06 -39.98 45.56
N SER A 3 -31.22 -40.16 44.94
CA SER A 3 -31.48 -39.80 43.53
C SER A 3 -31.38 -38.30 43.22
N THR A 4 -31.68 -37.41 44.16
CA THR A 4 -31.66 -35.96 43.92
C THR A 4 -30.25 -35.39 43.94
N VAL A 5 -29.36 -35.95 44.75
CA VAL A 5 -27.95 -35.50 44.85
C VAL A 5 -27.20 -35.90 43.59
N ASP A 6 -27.38 -37.12 43.11
CA ASP A 6 -26.78 -37.59 41.86
C ASP A 6 -27.23 -36.76 40.66
N LEU A 7 -28.51 -36.36 40.60
CA LEU A 7 -29.05 -35.55 39.51
C LEU A 7 -28.50 -34.11 39.52
N ILE A 8 -28.23 -33.55 40.70
CA ILE A 8 -27.58 -32.24 40.85
C ILE A 8 -26.10 -32.32 40.45
N ILE A 9 -25.39 -33.37 40.87
CA ILE A 9 -23.98 -33.58 40.50
C ILE A 9 -23.85 -33.78 38.98
N PHE A 10 -24.77 -34.52 38.36
CA PHE A 10 -24.80 -34.70 36.91
C PHE A 10 -25.07 -33.39 36.17
N ALA A 11 -26.03 -32.59 36.63
CA ALA A 11 -26.31 -31.27 36.05
C ALA A 11 -25.12 -30.31 36.19
N LEU A 12 -24.42 -30.35 37.33
CA LEU A 12 -23.21 -29.56 37.56
C LEU A 12 -22.08 -29.99 36.62
N LEU A 13 -21.85 -31.29 36.46
CA LEU A 13 -20.83 -31.83 35.55
C LEU A 13 -21.10 -31.47 34.10
N ILE A 14 -22.37 -31.53 33.66
CA ILE A 14 -22.77 -31.10 32.32
C ILE A 14 -22.55 -29.59 32.16
N SER A 15 -22.92 -28.78 33.16
CA SER A 15 -22.71 -27.34 33.12
C SER A 15 -21.23 -26.99 33.01
N VAL A 16 -20.36 -27.64 33.79
CA VAL A 16 -18.90 -27.43 33.72
C VAL A 16 -18.33 -27.91 32.39
N ALA A 17 -18.76 -29.08 31.91
CA ALA A 17 -18.32 -29.65 30.64
C ALA A 17 -18.75 -28.83 29.41
N VAL A 18 -19.85 -28.10 29.49
CA VAL A 18 -20.29 -27.17 28.42
C VAL A 18 -19.57 -25.81 28.54
N SER A 19 -19.21 -25.39 29.76
CA SER A 19 -18.56 -24.10 30.01
C SER A 19 -17.08 -24.08 29.59
N ILE A 20 -16.37 -25.20 29.75
CA ILE A 20 -14.93 -25.31 29.40
C ILE A 20 -14.68 -25.13 27.89
N PRO A 21 -15.43 -25.78 26.96
CA PRO A 21 -15.31 -25.53 25.52
C PRO A 21 -15.69 -24.11 25.13
N LEU A 22 -16.71 -23.51 25.77
CA LEU A 22 -17.08 -22.12 25.49
C LEU A 22 -15.97 -21.14 25.89
N ALA A 23 -15.34 -21.33 27.05
CA ALA A 23 -14.21 -20.50 27.49
C ALA A 23 -12.98 -20.66 26.59
N LEU A 24 -12.66 -21.90 26.18
CA LEU A 24 -11.55 -22.18 25.24
C LEU A 24 -11.84 -21.75 23.80
N SER A 25 -13.12 -21.59 23.42
CA SER A 25 -13.49 -21.14 22.07
C SER A 25 -13.23 -19.66 21.83
N HIS A 26 -13.23 -18.84 22.89
CA HIS A 26 -13.09 -17.39 22.76
C HIS A 26 -11.65 -17.00 22.39
N ASP A 27 -10.66 -17.50 23.12
CA ASP A 27 -9.24 -17.27 22.80
C ASP A 27 -8.84 -17.88 21.46
N ASN A 28 -9.40 -19.05 21.10
CA ASN A 28 -9.15 -19.66 19.80
C ASN A 28 -9.81 -18.90 18.64
N ALA A 29 -10.96 -18.27 18.86
CA ALA A 29 -11.65 -17.50 17.82
C ALA A 29 -10.85 -16.27 17.40
N GLU A 30 -10.19 -15.58 18.34
CA GLU A 30 -9.34 -14.42 18.04
C GLU A 30 -8.12 -14.85 17.21
N ILE A 31 -7.42 -15.92 17.63
CA ILE A 31 -6.27 -16.48 16.91
C ILE A 31 -6.65 -16.95 15.50
N ILE A 32 -7.81 -17.58 15.32
CA ILE A 32 -8.32 -18.00 14.00
C ILE A 32 -8.62 -16.78 13.13
N THR A 33 -9.19 -15.73 13.72
CA THR A 33 -9.53 -14.48 13.01
C THR A 33 -8.28 -13.75 12.54
N GLU A 34 -7.25 -13.65 13.37
CA GLU A 34 -5.96 -13.03 13.00
C GLU A 34 -5.26 -13.81 11.88
N ARG A 35 -5.18 -15.14 11.98
CA ARG A 35 -4.57 -15.98 10.93
C ARG A 35 -5.30 -15.89 9.60
N TYR A 36 -6.64 -15.85 9.65
CA TYR A 36 -7.47 -15.61 8.49
C TYR A 36 -7.21 -14.22 7.89
N ALA A 37 -7.20 -13.18 8.72
CA ALA A 37 -6.93 -11.81 8.28
C ALA A 37 -5.54 -11.69 7.64
N ALA A 38 -4.49 -12.27 8.23
CA ALA A 38 -3.14 -12.27 7.69
C ALA A 38 -3.08 -12.97 6.31
N SER A 39 -3.66 -14.16 6.20
CA SER A 39 -3.71 -14.91 4.93
C SER A 39 -4.50 -14.15 3.87
N PHE A 40 -5.63 -13.55 4.26
CA PHE A 40 -6.45 -12.73 3.38
C PHE A 40 -5.71 -11.47 2.92
N ALA A 41 -5.05 -10.75 3.82
CA ALA A 41 -4.25 -9.55 3.51
C ALA A 41 -3.13 -9.89 2.52
N ARG A 42 -2.37 -10.95 2.79
CA ARG A 42 -1.28 -11.40 1.91
C ARG A 42 -1.78 -11.77 0.52
N ASN A 43 -2.84 -12.58 0.44
CA ASN A 43 -3.40 -13.00 -0.84
C ASN A 43 -3.99 -11.81 -1.61
N THR A 44 -4.66 -10.89 -0.92
CA THR A 44 -5.19 -9.66 -1.51
C THR A 44 -4.06 -8.80 -2.05
N LEU A 45 -2.99 -8.62 -1.28
CA LEU A 45 -1.84 -7.81 -1.68
C LEU A 45 -1.12 -8.41 -2.90
N VAL A 46 -0.88 -9.72 -2.92
CA VAL A 46 -0.29 -10.41 -4.08
C VAL A 46 -1.19 -10.30 -5.31
N ALA A 47 -2.49 -10.54 -5.17
CA ALA A 47 -3.44 -10.44 -6.27
C ALA A 47 -3.50 -9.00 -6.81
N LEU A 48 -3.61 -8.01 -5.93
CA LEU A 48 -3.64 -6.59 -6.27
C LEU A 48 -2.43 -6.20 -7.12
N LEU A 49 -1.22 -6.50 -6.63
CA LEU A 49 0.02 -6.06 -7.26
C LEU A 49 0.31 -6.72 -8.60
N ASN A 50 -0.22 -7.92 -8.85
CA ASN A 50 0.00 -8.67 -10.08
C ASN A 50 -1.15 -8.55 -11.10
N THR A 51 -2.28 -7.97 -10.72
CA THR A 51 -3.44 -7.85 -11.61
C THR A 51 -3.38 -6.55 -12.42
N PRO A 52 -3.58 -6.60 -13.75
CA PRO A 52 -3.67 -5.41 -14.59
C PRO A 52 -4.86 -4.52 -14.21
N ALA A 53 -4.68 -3.21 -14.33
CA ALA A 53 -5.71 -2.22 -13.98
C ALA A 53 -7.01 -2.37 -14.80
N GLU A 54 -6.93 -2.91 -16.02
CA GLU A 54 -8.08 -3.20 -16.88
C GLU A 54 -9.13 -4.09 -16.18
N GLN A 55 -8.69 -5.01 -15.32
CA GLN A 55 -9.57 -5.93 -14.59
C GLN A 55 -10.43 -5.22 -13.53
N PHE A 56 -10.08 -3.96 -13.21
CA PHE A 56 -10.78 -3.11 -12.24
C PHE A 56 -11.38 -1.85 -12.88
N GLY A 57 -11.57 -1.85 -14.20
CA GLY A 57 -12.18 -0.72 -14.92
C GLY A 57 -11.17 0.21 -15.60
N GLY A 58 -9.88 -0.14 -15.59
CA GLY A 58 -8.82 0.61 -16.27
C GLY A 58 -8.30 1.80 -15.48
N PHE A 59 -7.17 2.35 -15.93
CA PHE A 59 -6.52 3.50 -15.31
C PHE A 59 -5.96 4.46 -16.37
N SER A 60 -6.27 5.76 -16.24
CA SER A 60 -5.71 6.80 -17.11
C SER A 60 -5.62 8.16 -16.44
N TYR A 61 -4.56 8.89 -16.72
CA TYR A 61 -4.32 10.23 -16.19
C TYR A 61 -3.78 11.17 -17.29
N ARG A 62 -3.89 12.48 -17.11
CA ARG A 62 -3.25 13.45 -17.99
C ARG A 62 -1.88 13.81 -17.41
N PHE A 63 -0.88 13.82 -18.26
CA PHE A 63 0.48 14.22 -17.93
C PHE A 63 0.78 15.57 -18.59
N PHE A 64 1.02 16.59 -17.77
CA PHE A 64 1.40 17.91 -18.24
C PHE A 64 2.91 18.10 -18.03
N PHE A 65 3.65 18.35 -19.11
CA PHE A 65 5.02 18.83 -18.97
C PHE A 65 4.98 20.30 -18.53
N ASN A 66 5.54 20.61 -17.36
CA ASN A 66 5.77 21.98 -16.90
C ASN A 66 6.92 22.64 -17.69
N SER A 67 6.83 22.68 -19.02
CA SER A 67 7.67 23.57 -19.84
C SER A 67 6.83 24.78 -20.27
N PRO A 68 7.29 26.02 -20.05
CA PRO A 68 6.59 27.22 -20.49
C PRO A 68 6.49 27.36 -22.01
N GLU A 69 7.20 26.54 -22.80
CA GLU A 69 7.27 26.62 -24.26
C GLU A 69 6.17 25.83 -25.01
N PHE A 70 5.45 24.93 -24.34
CA PHE A 70 4.49 24.01 -24.98
C PHE A 70 3.03 24.17 -24.52
N ARG A 71 2.56 25.42 -24.35
CA ARG A 71 1.12 25.69 -24.18
C ARG A 71 0.43 25.84 -25.54
N VAL A 72 0.18 24.72 -26.22
CA VAL A 72 -0.63 24.69 -27.45
C VAL A 72 -1.96 23.96 -27.16
N PRO A 73 -3.13 24.59 -27.40
CA PRO A 73 -4.44 24.05 -26.99
C PRO A 73 -4.90 22.78 -27.76
N PHE A 74 -4.15 22.33 -28.77
CA PHE A 74 -4.50 21.17 -29.61
C PHE A 74 -3.97 19.81 -29.10
N ILE A 75 -3.28 19.76 -27.96
CA ILE A 75 -2.54 18.56 -27.49
C ILE A 75 -3.29 17.79 -26.37
N GLU A 76 -4.56 18.12 -26.07
CA GLU A 76 -5.32 17.47 -24.97
C GLU A 76 -5.51 15.95 -25.13
N SER A 77 -5.49 15.42 -26.36
CA SER A 77 -5.55 13.98 -26.61
C SER A 77 -4.18 13.27 -26.48
N PHE A 78 -3.07 14.00 -26.63
CA PHE A 78 -1.71 13.47 -26.57
C PHE A 78 -1.13 13.46 -25.15
N THR A 79 -1.71 14.22 -24.21
CA THR A 79 -1.27 14.24 -22.81
C THR A 79 -1.94 13.16 -21.95
N ARG A 80 -2.95 12.44 -22.45
CA ARG A 80 -3.63 11.38 -21.69
C ARG A 80 -2.86 10.05 -21.83
N ARG A 81 -2.26 9.59 -20.73
CA ARG A 81 -1.69 8.23 -20.65
C ARG A 81 -2.78 7.24 -20.25
N LYS A 82 -2.98 6.21 -21.08
CA LYS A 82 -3.81 5.04 -20.76
C LYS A 82 -2.89 3.91 -20.28
N LEU A 83 -3.12 3.44 -19.07
CA LEU A 83 -2.27 2.45 -18.39
C LEU A 83 -3.07 1.21 -17.98
N ASP A 84 -4.17 0.90 -18.69
CA ASP A 84 -5.06 -0.22 -18.38
C ASP A 84 -4.32 -1.57 -18.32
N HIS A 85 -3.33 -1.74 -19.20
CA HIS A 85 -2.50 -2.95 -19.28
C HIS A 85 -1.46 -3.06 -18.14
N LYS A 86 -1.21 -1.99 -17.37
CA LYS A 86 -0.22 -2.00 -16.30
C LYS A 86 -0.79 -2.64 -15.05
N THR A 87 0.05 -3.37 -14.33
CA THR A 87 -0.32 -3.89 -13.01
C THR A 87 -0.33 -2.78 -11.98
N ILE A 88 -1.02 -2.98 -10.86
CA ILE A 88 -1.04 -1.99 -9.77
C ILE A 88 0.37 -1.75 -9.20
N ALA A 89 1.23 -2.76 -9.17
CA ALA A 89 2.64 -2.59 -8.82
C ALA A 89 3.34 -1.59 -9.76
N GLN A 90 3.10 -1.70 -11.07
CA GLN A 90 3.67 -0.79 -12.06
C GLN A 90 3.07 0.62 -11.98
N LEU A 91 1.79 0.76 -11.63
CA LEU A 91 1.16 2.06 -11.41
C LEU A 91 1.73 2.75 -10.16
N LEU A 92 1.92 2.01 -9.07
CA LEU A 92 2.57 2.51 -7.85
C LEU A 92 4.03 2.88 -8.09
N ALA A 93 4.74 2.11 -8.91
CA ALA A 93 6.10 2.44 -9.31
C ALA A 93 6.16 3.74 -10.13
N GLU A 94 5.24 3.90 -11.09
CA GLU A 94 5.13 5.13 -11.88
C GLU A 94 4.75 6.34 -11.02
N ASP A 95 3.79 6.19 -10.12
CA ASP A 95 3.41 7.24 -9.18
C ASP A 95 4.56 7.62 -8.24
N ALA A 96 5.30 6.62 -7.75
CA ALA A 96 6.48 6.85 -6.93
C ALA A 96 7.50 7.71 -7.68
N LEU A 97 7.87 7.32 -8.91
CA LEU A 97 8.80 8.10 -9.73
C LEU A 97 8.28 9.54 -9.97
N LEU A 98 6.99 9.68 -10.28
CA LEU A 98 6.33 10.98 -10.55
C LEU A 98 6.23 11.89 -9.33
N ASN A 99 6.19 11.33 -8.12
CA ASN A 99 5.96 12.07 -6.89
C ASN A 99 7.09 11.90 -5.86
N LEU A 100 8.29 11.51 -6.33
CA LEU A 100 9.51 11.49 -5.51
C LEU A 100 9.75 12.90 -4.95
N ARG A 101 9.86 12.98 -3.63
CA ARG A 101 10.23 14.18 -2.90
C ARG A 101 11.71 14.13 -2.62
N LEU A 102 12.33 15.30 -2.70
CA LEU A 102 13.77 15.44 -2.57
C LEU A 102 14.07 16.36 -1.38
N THR A 103 14.76 15.84 -0.37
CA THR A 103 15.17 16.61 0.80
C THR A 103 16.67 16.85 0.73
N ILE A 104 17.09 18.12 0.62
CA ILE A 104 18.50 18.55 0.70
C ILE A 104 18.68 19.32 2.00
N ASP A 105 19.67 18.97 2.83
CA ASP A 105 20.01 19.70 4.07
C ASP A 105 18.78 20.02 4.95
N ASN A 106 17.91 19.03 5.19
CA ASN A 106 16.63 19.15 5.91
C ASN A 106 15.59 20.12 5.30
N SER A 107 15.86 20.66 4.10
CA SER A 107 14.93 21.47 3.34
C SER A 107 14.23 20.60 2.30
N LYS A 108 12.90 20.48 2.43
CA LYS A 108 12.07 19.74 1.47
C LYS A 108 11.94 20.54 0.18
N ILE A 109 12.56 20.06 -0.87
CA ILE A 109 12.28 20.48 -2.24
C ILE A 109 11.08 19.64 -2.66
N GLY A 110 10.00 20.31 -3.10
CA GLY A 110 8.75 19.66 -3.48
C GLY A 110 8.95 18.56 -4.54
N PRO A 111 7.88 17.82 -4.90
CA PRO A 111 7.99 16.73 -5.87
C PRO A 111 8.65 17.21 -7.17
N ILE A 112 9.59 16.41 -7.69
CA ILE A 112 10.44 16.78 -8.83
C ILE A 112 9.60 16.94 -10.11
N TRP A 113 8.49 16.21 -10.20
CA TRP A 113 7.51 16.31 -11.27
C TRP A 113 6.11 16.66 -10.74
N SER A 114 5.27 17.27 -11.58
CA SER A 114 3.87 17.54 -11.26
C SER A 114 3.02 16.28 -11.47
N GLY A 115 3.29 15.25 -10.66
CA GLY A 115 2.56 13.97 -10.64
C GLY A 115 1.23 14.00 -9.90
N GLN A 116 0.73 15.18 -9.51
CA GLN A 116 -0.44 15.32 -8.63
C GLN A 116 -1.70 14.66 -9.19
N GLU A 117 -1.98 14.79 -10.51
CA GLU A 117 -3.15 14.14 -11.10
C GLU A 117 -3.03 12.59 -11.06
N MET A 118 -1.81 12.07 -11.24
CA MET A 118 -1.55 10.63 -11.11
C MET A 118 -1.83 10.17 -9.67
N ASP A 119 -1.26 10.83 -8.67
CA ASP A 119 -1.43 10.50 -7.25
C ASP A 119 -2.91 10.54 -6.84
N GLU A 120 -3.62 11.62 -7.18
CA GLU A 120 -5.05 11.77 -6.86
C GLU A 120 -5.91 10.67 -7.49
N LYS A 121 -5.71 10.39 -8.79
CA LYS A 121 -6.47 9.35 -9.49
C LYS A 121 -6.12 7.97 -8.98
N LEU A 122 -4.84 7.70 -8.70
CA LEU A 122 -4.41 6.41 -8.18
C LEU A 122 -4.99 6.16 -6.79
N ARG A 123 -5.01 7.17 -5.91
CA ARG A 123 -5.68 7.07 -4.60
C ARG A 123 -7.16 6.75 -4.73
N ILE A 124 -7.89 7.44 -5.60
CA ILE A 124 -9.33 7.18 -5.82
C ILE A 124 -9.54 5.76 -6.35
N PHE A 125 -8.74 5.35 -7.34
CA PHE A 125 -8.80 4.03 -7.94
C PHE A 125 -8.54 2.92 -6.90
N LEU A 126 -7.44 3.02 -6.16
CA LEU A 126 -7.07 2.07 -5.10
C LEU A 126 -8.10 2.03 -3.99
N LYS A 127 -8.65 3.19 -3.59
CA LYS A 127 -9.70 3.26 -2.58
C LYS A 127 -10.96 2.52 -3.03
N SER A 128 -11.44 2.80 -4.24
CA SER A 128 -12.63 2.13 -4.78
C SER A 128 -12.42 0.63 -4.89
N LEU A 129 -11.24 0.20 -5.32
CA LEU A 129 -10.88 -1.21 -5.41
C LEU A 129 -10.86 -1.88 -4.03
N LEU A 130 -10.18 -1.30 -3.05
CA LEU A 130 -10.09 -1.85 -1.70
C LEU A 130 -11.44 -1.81 -0.96
N ASP A 131 -12.27 -0.80 -1.18
CA ASP A 131 -13.64 -0.78 -0.68
C ASP A 131 -14.44 -1.98 -1.18
N ASN A 132 -14.25 -2.36 -2.45
CA ASN A 132 -14.92 -3.52 -3.06
C ASN A 132 -14.34 -4.87 -2.60
N LEU A 133 -13.01 -5.00 -2.50
CA LEU A 133 -12.36 -6.27 -2.15
C LEU A 133 -12.36 -6.55 -0.64
N VAL A 134 -12.11 -5.51 0.17
CA VAL A 134 -11.81 -5.62 1.60
C VAL A 134 -12.87 -4.92 2.45
N GLY A 135 -13.36 -3.77 1.99
CA GLY A 135 -14.23 -2.86 2.74
C GLY A 135 -15.59 -3.42 3.15
N GLY A 136 -15.99 -4.60 2.68
CA GLY A 136 -17.16 -5.33 3.22
C GLY A 136 -16.88 -6.09 4.52
N ARG A 137 -15.63 -6.49 4.76
CA ARG A 137 -15.24 -7.43 5.83
C ARG A 137 -14.34 -6.81 6.89
N PHE A 138 -13.42 -5.94 6.47
CA PHE A 138 -12.42 -5.33 7.34
C PHE A 138 -12.36 -3.82 7.12
N GLY A 139 -11.91 -3.09 8.16
CA GLY A 139 -11.24 -1.82 7.92
C GLY A 139 -9.87 -2.07 7.30
N TYR A 140 -9.37 -1.16 6.47
CA TYR A 140 -8.09 -1.35 5.80
C TYR A 140 -7.25 -0.08 5.74
N ARG A 141 -5.93 -0.27 5.68
CA ARG A 141 -4.95 0.76 5.32
C ARG A 141 -3.93 0.15 4.38
N LEU A 142 -3.89 0.63 3.15
CA LEU A 142 -2.81 0.37 2.20
C LEU A 142 -1.82 1.53 2.26
N ARG A 143 -0.53 1.23 2.42
CA ARG A 143 0.55 2.20 2.39
C ARG A 143 1.65 1.73 1.46
N ALA A 144 2.11 2.60 0.57
CA ALA A 144 3.28 2.38 -0.28
C ALA A 144 4.32 3.43 0.07
N LYS A 145 5.50 3.01 0.52
CA LYS A 145 6.57 3.90 0.99
C LYS A 145 7.89 3.51 0.35
N ALA A 146 8.62 4.47 -0.20
CA ALA A 146 10.00 4.21 -0.64
C ALA A 146 10.96 4.25 0.57
N THR A 147 11.89 3.30 0.62
CA THR A 147 13.01 3.36 1.56
C THR A 147 13.87 4.57 1.20
N PRO A 148 14.17 5.47 2.16
CA PRO A 148 14.99 6.63 1.88
C PRO A 148 16.38 6.18 1.43
N VAL A 149 16.77 6.56 0.22
CA VAL A 149 18.12 6.36 -0.28
C VAL A 149 18.93 7.59 0.13
N GLU A 150 19.87 7.39 1.04
CA GLU A 150 20.81 8.42 1.44
C GLU A 150 21.96 8.47 0.42
N VAL A 151 21.90 9.46 -0.46
CA VAL A 151 23.05 9.93 -1.24
C VAL A 151 23.62 11.12 -0.46
N PRO A 152 24.94 11.42 -0.46
CA PRO A 152 25.45 12.58 0.26
C PRO A 152 24.61 13.84 -0.04
N PHE A 153 23.99 14.37 1.01
CA PHE A 153 23.12 15.57 1.02
C PHE A 153 21.73 15.44 0.37
N VAL A 154 21.30 14.24 -0.06
CA VAL A 154 19.98 14.04 -0.68
C VAL A 154 19.26 12.83 -0.10
N CYS A 155 18.03 13.05 0.37
CA CYS A 155 17.10 11.99 0.76
C CYS A 155 15.91 11.99 -0.20
N LEU A 156 15.66 10.84 -0.84
CA LEU A 156 14.50 10.61 -1.70
C LEU A 156 13.40 9.91 -0.90
N ASP A 157 12.23 10.54 -0.77
CA ASP A 157 11.07 9.95 -0.07
C ASP A 157 9.82 9.89 -0.96
N PHE A 158 9.06 8.81 -0.79
CA PHE A 158 7.72 8.64 -1.36
C PHE A 158 6.83 7.98 -0.32
N ASP A 159 5.59 8.48 -0.19
CA ASP A 159 4.60 7.95 0.74
C ASP A 159 3.18 8.16 0.18
N LEU A 160 2.52 7.05 -0.13
CA LEU A 160 1.13 6.98 -0.54
C LEU A 160 0.36 6.17 0.50
N VAL A 161 -0.78 6.71 0.94
CA VAL A 161 -1.66 6.08 1.94
C VAL A 161 -3.10 6.15 1.44
N VAL A 162 -3.76 4.99 1.47
CA VAL A 162 -5.19 4.83 1.17
C VAL A 162 -5.81 4.02 2.29
N GLU A 163 -6.80 4.58 2.97
CA GLU A 163 -7.40 3.93 4.14
C GLU A 163 -8.92 4.10 4.21
N ASN A 164 -9.56 3.09 4.80
CA ASN A 164 -10.94 3.13 5.25
C ASN A 164 -11.04 2.37 6.57
N LEU A 165 -10.88 3.12 7.67
CA LEU A 165 -10.84 2.60 9.03
C LEU A 165 -12.14 2.82 9.79
N TYR A 166 -13.24 3.18 9.14
CA TYR A 166 -14.52 3.34 9.81
C TYR A 166 -15.45 2.14 9.50
N PRO A 167 -16.07 1.49 10.50
CA PRO A 167 -16.03 1.70 11.95
C PRO A 167 -14.99 0.81 12.68
N ALA A 168 -13.74 0.79 12.22
CA ALA A 168 -12.76 -0.19 12.67
C ALA A 168 -12.32 0.03 14.13
N ARG A 169 -12.09 -1.07 14.86
CA ARG A 169 -11.84 -1.09 16.31
C ARG A 169 -10.39 -1.40 16.66
N ALA A 170 -9.84 -2.49 16.13
CA ALA A 170 -8.51 -2.97 16.46
C ALA A 170 -7.78 -3.48 15.21
N LYS A 171 -6.46 -3.29 15.16
CA LYS A 171 -5.62 -3.84 14.09
C LYS A 171 -5.51 -5.35 14.27
N LEU A 172 -5.80 -6.10 13.22
CA LEU A 172 -5.73 -7.57 13.22
C LEU A 172 -4.40 -8.07 12.65
N CYS A 173 -3.93 -7.48 11.54
CA CYS A 173 -2.71 -7.90 10.89
C CYS A 173 -2.08 -6.79 10.03
N SER A 174 -0.86 -7.04 9.57
CA SER A 174 -0.07 -6.16 8.71
C SER A 174 0.80 -7.00 7.79
N GLU A 175 0.49 -7.03 6.49
CA GLU A 175 1.27 -7.78 5.51
C GLU A 175 2.01 -6.82 4.60
N THR A 176 3.28 -7.11 4.30
CA THR A 176 4.14 -6.22 3.50
C THR A 176 4.79 -7.00 2.37
N LEU A 177 4.82 -6.41 1.18
CA LEU A 177 5.58 -6.86 0.02
C LEU A 177 6.54 -5.77 -0.43
N LEU A 178 7.69 -6.20 -0.93
CA LEU A 178 8.72 -5.31 -1.47
C LEU A 178 8.64 -5.29 -2.99
N LEU A 179 8.63 -4.09 -3.56
CA LEU A 179 8.82 -3.88 -4.99
C LEU A 179 10.16 -3.18 -5.20
N SER A 180 10.99 -3.77 -6.06
CA SER A 180 12.13 -3.03 -6.61
C SER A 180 11.59 -2.06 -7.66
N LEU A 181 12.00 -0.79 -7.56
CA LEU A 181 11.84 0.16 -8.65
C LEU A 181 13.00 -0.03 -9.61
N PRO A 182 12.78 -0.52 -10.85
CA PRO A 182 13.79 -0.42 -11.89
C PRO A 182 13.85 1.05 -12.31
N ALA A 183 14.47 1.90 -11.50
CA ALA A 183 14.79 3.25 -11.88
C ALA A 183 16.06 3.16 -12.72
N ALA A 184 15.99 3.53 -14.00
CA ALA A 184 17.21 3.60 -14.79
C ALA A 184 18.15 4.59 -14.09
N GLU A 185 19.41 4.20 -13.85
CA GLU A 185 20.43 5.04 -13.22
C GLU A 185 20.51 6.43 -13.88
N ASN A 186 20.23 6.49 -15.18
CA ASN A 186 20.11 7.68 -16.02
C ASN A 186 18.97 8.63 -15.62
N GLU A 187 17.81 8.10 -15.19
CA GLU A 187 16.68 8.90 -14.72
C GLU A 187 16.97 9.47 -13.33
N LEU A 188 17.57 8.67 -12.44
CA LEU A 188 18.02 9.14 -11.11
C LEU A 188 19.13 10.19 -11.21
N THR A 189 20.10 10.01 -12.10
CA THR A 189 21.16 11.01 -12.34
C THR A 189 20.64 12.28 -13.02
N ALA A 190 19.63 12.17 -13.88
CA ALA A 190 18.93 13.34 -14.43
C ALA A 190 18.12 14.09 -13.35
N LEU A 191 17.47 13.36 -12.43
CA LEU A 191 16.71 13.90 -11.29
C LEU A 191 17.59 14.64 -10.29
N LEU A 192 18.79 14.14 -10.03
CA LEU A 192 19.73 14.70 -9.05
C LEU A 192 20.56 15.87 -9.62
N GLY A 193 20.34 16.22 -10.90
CA GLY A 193 20.95 17.35 -11.59
C GLY A 193 22.46 17.32 -11.47
N SER A 194 23.15 16.58 -12.35
CA SER A 194 24.62 16.50 -12.40
C SER A 194 25.31 17.78 -11.90
N PRO A 195 25.92 17.77 -10.69
CA PRO A 195 27.03 18.65 -10.49
C PRO A 195 28.22 17.86 -11.03
N SER A 196 28.84 18.43 -12.05
CA SER A 196 30.28 18.39 -12.21
C SER A 196 30.96 18.77 -10.88
N VAL A 197 30.98 17.84 -9.92
CA VAL A 197 31.91 17.80 -8.80
C VAL A 197 32.85 16.65 -9.14
N ALA A 198 34.00 17.07 -9.66
CA ALA A 198 35.19 16.30 -9.92
C ALA A 198 35.22 14.87 -9.33
N GLY A 199 35.09 13.87 -10.21
CA GLY A 199 35.93 12.68 -10.15
C GLY A 199 35.58 11.56 -9.17
N SER A 200 34.44 11.60 -8.46
CA SER A 200 33.97 10.40 -7.76
C SER A 200 32.90 9.69 -8.59
N PRO A 201 33.10 8.43 -9.02
CA PRO A 201 31.97 7.62 -9.47
C PRO A 201 30.96 7.57 -8.32
N TRP A 202 29.69 7.78 -8.66
CA TRP A 202 28.61 7.56 -7.71
C TRP A 202 28.74 6.12 -7.21
N PRO A 203 28.61 5.85 -5.90
CA PRO A 203 28.49 4.48 -5.44
C PRO A 203 27.29 3.86 -6.16
N PRO A 204 27.33 2.57 -6.55
CA PRO A 204 26.20 1.93 -7.21
C PRO A 204 24.95 2.14 -6.34
N VAL A 205 24.06 3.01 -6.81
CA VAL A 205 22.84 3.34 -6.08
C VAL A 205 21.95 2.11 -6.23
N ALA A 206 21.77 1.37 -5.14
CA ALA A 206 20.83 0.26 -5.15
C ALA A 206 19.46 0.77 -5.59
N ASP A 207 18.78 0.01 -6.46
CA ASP A 207 17.44 0.34 -6.93
C ASP A 207 16.54 0.69 -5.73
N PRO A 208 15.87 1.85 -5.73
CA PRO A 208 15.03 2.23 -4.61
C PRO A 208 13.93 1.18 -4.39
N ILE A 209 13.74 0.76 -3.15
CA ILE A 209 12.75 -0.26 -2.79
C ILE A 209 11.48 0.46 -2.32
N ILE A 210 10.33 0.06 -2.87
CA ILE A 210 9.02 0.43 -2.34
C ILE A 210 8.51 -0.70 -1.45
N GLU A 211 8.27 -0.36 -0.20
CA GLU A 211 7.55 -1.18 0.76
C GLU A 211 6.05 -0.93 0.60
N ILE A 212 5.29 -1.97 0.24
CA ILE A 212 3.83 -1.89 0.16
C ILE A 212 3.23 -2.75 1.27
N SER A 213 2.57 -2.09 2.22
CA SER A 213 1.93 -2.73 3.36
C SER A 213 0.40 -2.61 3.29
N LEU A 214 -0.31 -3.71 3.57
CA LEU A 214 -1.75 -3.74 3.80
C LEU A 214 -2.04 -4.14 5.24
N GLU A 215 -2.62 -3.21 5.99
CA GLU A 215 -3.14 -3.44 7.34
C GLU A 215 -4.62 -3.74 7.28
N LEU A 216 -5.07 -4.74 8.04
CA LEU A 216 -6.50 -5.03 8.23
C LEU A 216 -6.90 -4.78 9.68
N TRP A 217 -8.10 -4.28 9.85
CA TRP A 217 -8.68 -3.89 11.13
C TRP A 217 -10.06 -4.51 11.31
N SER A 218 -10.38 -4.93 12.54
CA SER A 218 -11.69 -5.45 12.90
C SER A 218 -12.75 -4.35 12.83
N ARG A 219 -13.99 -4.70 12.47
CA ARG A 219 -15.16 -3.80 12.50
C ARG A 219 -16.07 -4.12 13.68
#